data_AF-M6UUW3-F1
#
_entry.id   AF-M6UUW3-F1
#
_cell.length_a   1.000
_cell.length_b   1.000
_cell.length_c   1.000
_cell.angle_alpha   90.00
_cell.angle_beta   90.00
_cell.angle_gamma   90.00
#
_symmetry.space_group_name_H-M   'P 1'
#
loop_
_entity.id
_entity.type
_entity.pdbx_description
1 polymer ?
#
loop_
_entity_poly.entity_id
_entity_poly.type
_entity_poly.pdbx_seq_one_letter_code
_entity_poly.pdbx_strand_id
1 'polypeptide(L)'
;MAVVSSLENVDSRLVSFFQDLKRSLPSVYVFESRRSWARQAKLYAACKARTGSCPAAPPGSSAHQYGKAVDINGFSAVENRKTIESVLVRHPEIEWGIDWKQSDPPHFQIRNWRKGLSFQEKFFDGGYWFWTVIAIILIYILNR
;
A
#
# COMPACT_ATOMS: atom_id res chain seq x y z
N MET A 1 -1.14 -9.66 12.90
CA MET A 1 -0.12 -9.02 12.05
C MET A 1 -0.05 -7.56 12.47
N ALA A 2 1.10 -7.13 12.99
CA ALA A 2 1.32 -5.74 13.36
C ALA A 2 1.34 -4.84 12.11
N VAL A 3 0.99 -3.57 12.30
CA VAL A 3 1.21 -2.54 11.29
C VAL A 3 2.71 -2.27 11.22
N VAL A 4 3.26 -2.18 10.01
CA VAL A 4 4.67 -1.82 9.79
C VAL A 4 4.72 -0.31 9.54
N SER A 5 5.39 0.44 10.41
CA SER A 5 5.56 1.90 10.28
C SER A 5 6.98 2.31 9.88
N SER A 6 7.90 1.35 9.73
CA SER A 6 9.26 1.61 9.25
C SER A 6 9.29 1.77 7.73
N LEU A 7 10.30 2.46 7.20
CA LEU A 7 10.51 2.61 5.75
C LEU A 7 11.40 1.50 5.16
N GLU A 8 11.59 0.41 5.89
CA GLU A 8 12.36 -0.73 5.42
C GLU A 8 11.64 -1.44 4.27
N ASN A 9 12.39 -1.77 3.21
CA ASN A 9 11.87 -2.44 2.02
C ASN A 9 10.73 -1.67 1.31
N VAL A 10 10.69 -0.35 1.49
CA VAL A 10 9.84 0.59 0.74
C VAL A 10 10.62 1.13 -0.46
N ASP A 11 9.93 1.38 -1.58
CA ASP A 11 10.52 1.99 -2.77
C ASP A 11 11.25 3.30 -2.42
N SER A 12 12.50 3.45 -2.85
CA SER A 12 13.36 4.59 -2.49
C SER A 12 12.77 5.94 -2.89
N ARG A 13 11.91 5.97 -3.93
CA ARG A 13 11.20 7.18 -4.35
C ARG A 13 10.18 7.64 -3.30
N LEU A 14 9.48 6.71 -2.66
CA LEU A 14 8.57 7.01 -1.54
C LEU A 14 9.34 7.45 -0.29
N VAL A 15 10.51 6.86 -0.05
CA VAL A 15 11.38 7.27 1.05
C VAL A 15 11.86 8.72 0.85
N SER A 16 12.33 9.04 -0.36
CA SER A 16 12.74 10.39 -0.76
C SER A 16 11.59 11.40 -0.61
N PHE A 17 10.41 11.05 -1.14
CA PHE A 17 9.19 11.84 -0.99
C PHE A 17 8.85 12.10 0.48
N PHE A 18 8.86 11.07 1.32
CA PHE A 18 8.54 11.21 2.75
C PHE A 18 9.54 12.11 3.48
N GLN A 19 10.84 11.99 3.19
CA GLN A 19 11.86 12.85 3.80
C GLN A 19 11.63 14.33 3.45
N ASP A 20 11.27 14.62 2.21
CA ASP A 20 10.95 15.96 1.77
C ASP A 20 9.64 16.48 2.37
N LEU A 21 8.62 15.64 2.45
CA LEU A 21 7.36 15.97 3.10
C LEU A 21 7.57 16.27 4.59
N LYS A 22 8.39 15.47 5.29
CA LYS A 22 8.72 15.64 6.71
C LYS A 22 9.50 16.94 6.96
N ARG A 23 10.33 17.38 6.02
CA ARG A 23 11.00 18.69 6.08
C ARG A 23 10.02 19.86 5.97
N SER A 24 9.01 19.73 5.10
CA SER A 24 7.98 20.77 4.93
C SER A 24 6.88 20.74 6.00
N LEU A 25 6.56 19.56 6.53
CA LEU A 25 5.53 19.31 7.54
C LEU A 25 6.11 18.42 8.66
N PRO A 26 6.80 18.99 9.66
CA PRO A 26 7.48 18.21 10.70
C PRO A 26 6.57 17.30 11.54
N SER A 27 5.26 17.53 11.55
CA SER A 27 4.28 16.70 12.28
C SER A 27 3.98 15.36 11.61
N VAL A 28 4.32 15.18 10.33
CA VAL A 28 3.93 13.95 9.61
C VAL A 28 4.69 12.72 10.08
N TYR A 29 4.05 11.56 10.04
CA TYR A 29 4.69 10.28 10.35
C TYR A 29 4.09 9.16 9.51
N VAL A 30 4.89 8.12 9.24
CA VAL A 30 4.42 6.92 8.55
C VAL A 30 3.56 6.12 9.52
N PHE A 31 2.29 5.96 9.18
CA PHE A 31 1.36 5.09 9.90
C PHE A 31 1.52 3.64 9.44
N GLU A 32 1.49 3.41 8.13
CA GLU A 32 1.64 2.07 7.56
C GLU A 32 2.45 2.13 6.25
N SER A 33 3.42 1.25 6.09
CA SER A 33 4.23 1.12 4.88
C SER A 33 3.95 -0.22 4.20
N ARG A 34 4.77 -1.24 4.44
CA ARG A 34 4.55 -2.58 3.90
C ARG A 34 3.40 -3.27 4.63
N ARG A 35 2.58 -3.97 3.85
CA ARG A 35 1.44 -4.75 4.37
C ARG A 35 1.52 -6.17 3.86
N SER A 36 1.46 -7.15 4.77
CA SER A 36 1.44 -8.55 4.36
C SER A 36 0.16 -8.92 3.60
N TRP A 37 0.25 -9.97 2.78
CA TRP A 37 -0.91 -10.55 2.09
C TRP A 37 -2.05 -10.89 3.05
N ALA A 38 -1.73 -11.55 4.18
CA ALA A 38 -2.72 -11.93 5.19
C ALA A 38 -3.40 -10.71 5.85
N ARG A 39 -2.65 -9.63 6.09
CA ARG A 39 -3.22 -8.39 6.61
C ARG A 39 -4.15 -7.73 5.59
N GLN A 40 -3.76 -7.71 4.30
CA GLN A 40 -4.61 -7.20 3.24
C GLN A 40 -5.90 -8.03 3.11
N ALA A 41 -5.81 -9.36 3.18
CA ALA A 41 -6.98 -10.24 3.16
C ALA A 41 -7.94 -9.94 4.33
N LYS A 42 -7.41 -9.71 5.54
CA LYS A 42 -8.22 -9.33 6.72
C LYS A 42 -8.93 -7.98 6.52
N LEU A 43 -8.22 -6.97 6.01
CA LEU A 43 -8.81 -5.65 5.72
C LEU A 43 -9.89 -5.75 4.65
N TYR A 44 -9.62 -6.48 3.57
CA TYR A 44 -10.58 -6.70 2.50
C TYR A 44 -11.85 -7.39 3.01
N ALA A 45 -11.70 -8.44 3.81
CA ALA A 45 -12.83 -9.14 4.42
C ALA A 45 -13.65 -8.23 5.36
N ALA A 46 -13.00 -7.42 6.19
CA ALA A 46 -13.69 -6.46 7.07
C ALA A 46 -14.45 -5.39 6.29
N CYS A 47 -13.84 -4.83 5.23
CA CYS A 47 -14.51 -3.89 4.34
C CYS A 47 -15.73 -4.54 3.64
N LYS A 48 -15.58 -5.77 3.13
CA LYS A 48 -16.69 -6.54 2.52
C LYS A 48 -17.81 -6.86 3.50
N ALA A 49 -17.47 -7.10 4.77
CA ALA A 49 -18.42 -7.33 5.86
C ALA A 49 -19.01 -6.03 6.44
N ARG A 50 -18.58 -4.84 5.95
CA ARG A 50 -18.96 -3.52 6.47
C ARG A 50 -18.61 -3.30 7.95
N THR A 51 -17.60 -4.02 8.45
CA THR A 51 -17.11 -3.92 9.83
C THR A 51 -15.75 -3.23 9.93
N GLY A 52 -15.18 -2.79 8.79
CA GLY A 52 -13.91 -2.07 8.73
C GLY A 52 -13.91 -0.97 7.67
N SER A 53 -12.80 -0.22 7.62
CA SER A 53 -12.62 0.91 6.70
C SER A 53 -12.53 0.48 5.24
N CYS A 54 -13.17 1.26 4.37
CA CYS A 54 -13.13 1.12 2.92
C CYS A 54 -12.63 2.44 2.30
N PRO A 55 -11.93 2.41 1.14
CA PRO A 55 -11.72 1.25 0.27
C PRO A 55 -10.64 0.30 0.78
N ALA A 56 -10.83 -1.00 0.57
CA ALA A 56 -9.78 -2.00 0.74
C ALA A 56 -9.63 -2.79 -0.56
N ALA A 57 -8.41 -2.83 -1.11
CA ALA A 57 -8.12 -3.63 -2.29
C ALA A 57 -8.18 -5.14 -1.99
N PRO A 58 -8.50 -6.01 -2.96
CA PRO A 58 -8.33 -7.44 -2.80
C PRO A 58 -6.88 -7.81 -2.44
N PRO A 59 -6.65 -8.92 -1.72
CA PRO A 59 -5.30 -9.37 -1.44
C PRO A 59 -4.55 -9.67 -2.75
N GLY A 60 -3.30 -9.21 -2.82
CA GLY A 60 -2.45 -9.23 -4.03
C GLY A 60 -2.60 -8.00 -4.93
N SER A 61 -3.58 -7.14 -4.64
CA SER A 61 -3.90 -5.96 -5.45
C SER A 61 -3.58 -4.62 -4.76
N SER A 62 -2.99 -4.63 -3.57
CA SER A 62 -2.59 -3.42 -2.85
C SER A 62 -1.12 -3.08 -3.07
N ALA A 63 -0.82 -1.80 -3.32
CA ALA A 63 0.54 -1.28 -3.47
C ALA A 63 1.40 -1.49 -2.20
N HIS A 64 0.78 -1.48 -1.02
CA HIS A 64 1.49 -1.74 0.25
C HIS A 64 2.12 -3.14 0.31
N GLN A 65 1.53 -4.13 -0.37
CA GLN A 65 2.11 -5.48 -0.39
C GLN A 65 3.48 -5.52 -1.05
N TYR A 66 3.70 -4.61 -2.00
CA TYR A 66 4.91 -4.56 -2.81
C TYR A 66 5.88 -3.44 -2.36
N GLY A 67 5.63 -2.81 -1.21
CA GLY A 67 6.40 -1.65 -0.75
C GLY A 67 6.30 -0.44 -1.68
N LYS A 68 5.21 -0.35 -2.44
CA LYS A 68 4.96 0.72 -3.42
C LYS A 68 3.93 1.75 -2.93
N ALA A 69 3.59 1.72 -1.65
CA ALA A 69 2.74 2.73 -1.00
C ALA A 69 3.15 2.96 0.46
N VAL A 70 2.76 4.12 0.98
CA VAL A 70 2.84 4.51 2.38
C VAL A 70 1.58 5.29 2.77
N ASP A 71 1.07 5.00 3.97
CA ASP A 71 0.04 5.78 4.64
C ASP A 71 0.73 6.72 5.62
N ILE A 72 0.51 8.02 5.45
CA ILE A 72 1.12 9.08 6.24
C ILE A 72 0.01 9.79 7.02
N ASN A 73 0.24 10.00 8.31
CA ASN A 73 -0.64 10.76 9.20
C ASN A 73 0.08 12.00 9.75
N GLY A 74 -0.61 12.78 10.60
CA GLY A 74 -0.03 13.96 11.24
C GLY A 74 -0.13 15.24 10.41
N PHE A 75 -1.05 15.28 9.45
CA PHE A 75 -1.39 16.48 8.67
C PHE A 75 -2.91 16.59 8.49
N SER A 76 -3.39 17.80 8.19
CA SER A 76 -4.74 18.06 7.71
C SER A 76 -4.72 18.12 6.18
N ALA A 77 -5.46 17.22 5.52
CA ALA A 77 -5.53 17.16 4.06
C ALA A 77 -6.10 18.44 3.43
N VAL A 78 -6.85 19.23 4.20
CA VAL A 78 -7.42 20.52 3.76
C VAL A 78 -6.42 21.65 3.97
N GLU A 79 -5.89 21.79 5.18
CA GLU A 79 -5.01 22.91 5.53
C GLU A 79 -3.62 22.79 4.88
N ASN A 80 -3.11 21.57 4.77
CA ASN A 80 -1.76 21.31 4.26
C ASN A 80 -1.73 20.98 2.77
N ARG A 81 -2.88 21.03 2.06
CA ARG A 81 -3.00 20.62 0.65
C ARG A 81 -1.94 21.25 -0.25
N LYS A 82 -1.81 22.58 -0.23
CA LYS A 82 -0.85 23.32 -1.06
C LYS A 82 0.60 22.92 -0.77
N THR A 83 0.92 22.63 0.49
CA THR A 83 2.26 22.18 0.89
C THR A 83 2.54 20.78 0.39
N ILE A 84 1.58 19.86 0.50
CA ILE A 84 1.73 18.49 0.00
C ILE A 84 1.84 18.49 -1.53
N GLU A 85 0.99 19.26 -2.22
CA GLU A 85 1.04 19.42 -3.68
C GLU A 85 2.37 20.00 -4.16
N SER A 86 2.95 20.99 -3.46
CA SER A 86 4.24 21.55 -3.84
C SER A 86 5.41 20.56 -3.66
N VAL A 87 5.32 19.66 -2.68
CA VAL A 87 6.26 18.53 -2.55
C VAL A 87 6.03 17.54 -3.69
N LEU A 88 4.79 17.18 -4.01
CA LEU A 88 4.45 16.24 -5.08
C LEU A 88 4.93 16.70 -6.47
N VAL A 89 5.00 18.00 -6.74
CA VAL A 89 5.58 18.53 -7.99
C VAL A 89 7.04 18.07 -8.19
N ARG A 90 7.79 17.88 -7.09
CA ARG A 90 9.18 17.39 -7.13
C ARG A 90 9.29 15.86 -7.17
N HIS A 91 8.16 15.17 -7.00
CA HIS A 91 8.04 13.71 -6.97
C HIS A 91 6.92 13.25 -7.93
N PRO A 92 7.03 13.53 -9.24
CA PRO A 92 5.95 13.32 -10.22
C PRO A 92 5.51 11.86 -10.37
N GLU A 93 6.36 10.90 -9.98
CA GLU A 93 6.05 9.48 -9.94
C GLU A 93 5.10 9.08 -8.80
N ILE A 94 4.85 9.97 -7.83
CA ILE A 94 3.98 9.71 -6.69
C ILE A 94 2.57 10.22 -7.00
N GLU A 95 1.58 9.42 -6.64
CA GLU A 95 0.19 9.85 -6.59
C GLU A 95 -0.32 9.86 -5.16
N TRP A 96 -1.20 10.81 -4.90
CA TRP A 96 -1.86 11.00 -3.62
C TRP A 96 -3.31 10.53 -3.73
N GLY A 97 -3.76 9.70 -2.78
CA GLY A 97 -5.10 9.13 -2.75
C GLY A 97 -6.22 10.14 -2.52
N ILE A 98 -5.92 11.42 -2.25
CA ILE A 98 -6.93 12.44 -2.01
C ILE A 98 -7.89 12.65 -3.19
N ASP A 99 -7.39 12.57 -4.43
CA ASP A 99 -8.16 12.86 -5.64
C ASP A 99 -8.78 11.61 -6.28
N TRP A 100 -8.71 10.46 -5.60
CA TRP A 100 -9.36 9.24 -6.07
C TRP A 100 -10.88 9.34 -5.95
N LYS A 101 -11.60 8.61 -6.82
CA LYS A 101 -13.07 8.52 -6.79
C LYS A 101 -13.60 8.20 -5.39
N GLN A 102 -12.89 7.33 -4.68
CA GLN A 102 -13.04 7.16 -3.25
C GLN A 102 -11.78 7.68 -2.58
N SER A 103 -11.88 8.86 -1.98
CA SER A 103 -10.74 9.58 -1.42
C SER A 103 -10.12 8.79 -0.27
N ASP A 104 -8.78 8.74 -0.26
CA ASP A 104 -7.97 8.13 0.79
C ASP A 104 -6.80 9.08 1.13
N PRO A 105 -7.04 10.13 1.94
CA PRO A 105 -6.06 11.18 2.15
C PRO A 105 -4.72 10.74 2.78
N PRO A 106 -4.65 9.75 3.68
CA PRO A 106 -3.37 9.27 4.18
C PRO A 106 -2.50 8.58 3.12
N HIS A 107 -3.09 8.06 2.03
CA HIS A 107 -2.45 7.12 1.13
C HIS A 107 -1.61 7.81 0.03
N PHE A 108 -0.33 7.43 -0.09
CA PHE A 108 0.58 7.83 -1.17
C PHE A 108 1.17 6.59 -1.83
N GLN A 109 1.23 6.55 -3.16
CA GLN A 109 1.81 5.41 -3.88
C GLN A 109 2.57 5.80 -5.14
N ILE A 110 3.41 4.87 -5.62
CA ILE A 110 4.02 4.98 -6.94
C ILE A 110 2.91 4.89 -8.01
N ARG A 111 2.85 5.87 -8.91
CA ARG A 111 2.01 5.83 -10.11
C ARG A 111 2.33 4.60 -10.95
N ASN A 112 1.30 3.91 -11.41
CA ASN A 112 1.46 2.70 -12.22
C ASN A 112 2.37 1.63 -11.56
N TRP A 113 2.42 1.53 -10.23
CA TRP A 113 3.29 0.62 -9.47
C TRP A 113 3.26 -0.85 -9.92
N ARG A 114 2.18 -1.28 -10.56
CA ARG A 114 2.03 -2.63 -11.14
C ARG A 114 2.98 -2.88 -12.32
N LYS A 115 3.39 -1.82 -13.04
CA LYS A 115 4.36 -1.90 -14.13
C LYS A 115 5.74 -2.14 -13.54
N GLY A 116 6.37 -3.24 -13.93
CA GLY A 116 7.72 -3.59 -13.49
C GLY A 116 7.80 -4.55 -12.30
N LEU A 117 6.67 -5.05 -11.77
CA LEU A 117 6.70 -6.11 -10.77
C LEU A 117 7.23 -7.41 -11.36
N SER A 118 8.29 -7.94 -10.75
CA SER A 118 8.87 -9.23 -11.06
C SER A 118 7.90 -10.38 -10.75
N PHE A 119 8.15 -11.55 -11.34
CA PHE A 119 7.40 -12.75 -11.01
C PHE A 119 7.57 -13.12 -9.52
N GLN A 120 8.77 -12.95 -8.97
CA GLN A 120 9.07 -13.23 -7.57
C GLN A 120 8.21 -12.37 -6.63
N GLU A 121 8.10 -11.06 -6.89
CA GLU A 121 7.23 -10.17 -6.11
C GLU A 121 5.76 -10.58 -6.20
N LYS A 122 5.26 -10.87 -7.41
CA LYS A 122 3.87 -11.35 -7.57
C LYS A 122 3.64 -12.68 -6.84
N PHE A 123 4.63 -13.55 -6.80
CA PHE A 123 4.52 -14.84 -6.14
C PHE A 123 4.47 -14.71 -4.63
N PHE A 124 5.46 -14.04 -4.02
CA PHE A 124 5.59 -13.93 -2.57
C PHE A 124 4.68 -12.84 -1.97
N ASP A 125 4.76 -11.62 -2.48
CA ASP A 125 4.00 -10.48 -1.96
C ASP A 125 2.55 -10.46 -2.49
N GLY A 126 2.38 -10.82 -3.76
CA GLY A 126 1.07 -10.91 -4.42
C GLY A 126 0.25 -12.14 -4.01
N GLY A 127 0.91 -13.15 -3.42
CA GLY A 127 0.27 -14.32 -2.84
C GLY A 127 -0.11 -15.41 -3.85
N TYR A 128 0.58 -15.51 -5.00
CA TYR A 128 0.38 -16.68 -5.86
C TYR A 128 0.77 -17.99 -5.16
N TRP A 129 1.65 -17.94 -4.15
CA TRP A 129 1.94 -19.10 -3.30
C TRP A 129 0.68 -19.71 -2.67
N PHE A 130 -0.32 -18.89 -2.32
CA PHE A 130 -1.58 -19.36 -1.73
C PHE A 130 -2.33 -20.26 -2.71
N TRP A 131 -2.39 -19.87 -3.98
CA TRP A 131 -3.02 -20.67 -5.03
C TRP A 131 -2.21 -21.93 -5.36
N THR A 132 -0.88 -21.86 -5.31
CA THR A 132 -0.02 -23.04 -5.44
C THR A 132 -0.33 -24.07 -4.36
N VAL A 133 -0.48 -23.65 -3.10
CA VAL A 133 -0.85 -24.54 -2.00
C VAL A 133 -2.22 -25.16 -2.23
N ILE A 134 -3.22 -24.38 -2.63
CA ILE A 134 -4.56 -24.90 -2.97
C ILE A 134 -4.49 -25.94 -4.09
N ALA A 135 -3.75 -25.66 -5.16
CA ALA A 135 -3.59 -26.57 -6.29
C ALA A 135 -2.96 -27.90 -5.86
N ILE A 136 -1.91 -27.86 -5.02
CA ILE A 136 -1.26 -29.07 -4.49
C ILE A 136 -2.24 -29.91 -3.67
N ILE A 137 -3.05 -29.27 -2.81
CA ILE A 137 -4.06 -29.97 -2.00
C ILE A 137 -5.11 -30.62 -2.89
N LEU A 138 -5.62 -29.90 -3.90
CA LEU A 138 -6.61 -30.45 -4.83
C LEU A 138 -6.05 -31.64 -5.61
N ILE A 139 -4.83 -31.54 -6.15
CA ILE A 139 -4.16 -32.65 -6.85
C ILE A 139 -4.02 -33.87 -5.93
N TYR A 140 -3.61 -33.66 -4.68
CA TYR A 140 -3.46 -34.74 -3.71
C TYR A 140 -4.79 -35.44 -3.38
N ILE A 141 -5.88 -34.68 -3.24
CA ILE A 141 -7.21 -35.22 -2.95
C ILE A 141 -7.78 -35.95 -4.17
N LEU A 142 -7.59 -35.43 -5.38
CA LEU A 142 -8.15 -35.99 -6.62
C LEU A 142 -7.36 -37.18 -7.17
N ASN A 143 -6.09 -37.33 -6.81
CA ASN A 143 -5.27 -38.51 -7.14
C ASN A 143 -5.39 -39.63 -6.09
N ARG A 144 -6.32 -39.54 -5.14
CA ARG A 144 -6.76 -40.64 -4.28
C ARG A 144 -8.06 -41.24 -4.80
#